data_AF-A0AAE1PCB6-F1
#
_entry.id   AF-A0AAE1PCB6-F1
#
_cell.length_a   1.000
_cell.length_b   1.000
_cell.length_c   1.000
_cell.angle_alpha   90.00
_cell.angle_beta   90.00
_cell.angle_gamma   90.00
#
_symmetry.space_group_name_H-M   'P 1'
#
loop_
_entity.id
_entity.type
_entity.pdbx_description
1 polymer ?
#
loop_
_entity_poly.entity_id
_entity_poly.type
_entity_poly.pdbx_seq_one_letter_code
_entity_poly.pdbx_strand_id
1 'polypeptide(L)'
;MIKSSIHSPKQLVIHLYIFLQESLRICLLPTILSYDAPWPVRKVPLRCSPHFIVHHLETKTYCVVTSMAESTSKIWKFNGDDKEEVIEERDERFIEVQAPMFSIQLFSPVNWQMIPNTDYSLEAWEHVTSFKNVILAYEGDRSGLRGYLAIGTTYCFGEDITCRGRILIFDVIDVVPEPGQPLTKNRLKMLYEGEQKGPVTAIAHCCGLLVTAIGQKVYIWQLKNSDLVGMAFIDTQIYVHQLTCIKSLILAADICKSVFLMRFQEENRTLSLVSRDQKPLQVYGIQYLVDNTALAFICGDADKNLVVFTHNPESHESAGGTRLIRKGDFQLGSHVNAFFRIRCRVGDVSGERRAGQNIERRHITMFATLDGSLGYVLPVSERTYRRFSMIHNLLVQHLPHIAGLNPKASHTFRCRYRLNTNPARAILDGELLWSFIHLPVPEKTEIAKKIGAKVDDIIEELMELDRMTSHF
;
A
#
# COMPACT_ATOMS: atom_id res chain seq x y z
N MET A 1 34.81 -1.21 -16.34
CA MET A 1 34.72 -1.60 -14.91
C MET A 1 35.67 -2.78 -14.70
N ILE A 2 36.86 -2.58 -14.12
CA ILE A 2 37.78 -3.68 -13.80
C ILE A 2 37.35 -4.23 -12.44
N LYS A 3 36.84 -5.47 -12.39
CA LYS A 3 36.54 -6.17 -11.13
C LYS A 3 37.74 -7.03 -10.76
N SER A 4 38.37 -6.75 -9.63
CA SER A 4 39.29 -7.67 -8.97
C SER A 4 38.69 -8.10 -7.64
N SER A 5 38.74 -9.40 -7.35
CA SER A 5 38.39 -9.95 -6.04
C SER A 5 39.68 -10.33 -5.33
N ILE A 6 39.86 -9.85 -4.10
CA ILE A 6 41.06 -10.14 -3.30
C ILE A 6 40.61 -10.83 -2.02
N HIS A 7 41.19 -11.99 -1.73
CA HIS A 7 40.98 -12.68 -0.47
C HIS A 7 41.87 -12.03 0.59
N SER A 8 41.26 -11.43 1.60
CA SER A 8 41.99 -10.89 2.74
C SER A 8 42.46 -12.02 3.67
N PRO A 9 43.50 -11.80 4.50
CA PRO A 9 43.94 -12.75 5.52
C PRO A 9 42.85 -13.08 6.57
N LYS A 10 41.73 -12.35 6.59
CA LYS A 10 40.56 -12.59 7.45
C LYS A 10 39.46 -13.42 6.76
N GLN A 11 39.74 -14.09 5.63
CA GLN A 11 38.77 -14.85 4.83
C GLN A 11 37.55 -14.05 4.35
N LEU A 12 37.60 -12.72 4.38
CA LEU A 12 36.57 -11.86 3.80
C LEU A 12 36.88 -11.64 2.32
N VAL A 13 35.87 -11.87 1.48
CA VAL A 13 35.91 -11.55 0.05
C VAL A 13 35.72 -10.05 -0.10
N ILE A 14 36.77 -9.37 -0.57
CA ILE A 14 36.77 -7.93 -0.78
C ILE A 14 36.63 -7.64 -2.27
N HIS A 15 35.80 -6.64 -2.58
CA HIS A 15 35.61 -6.14 -3.94
C HIS A 15 36.20 -4.73 -4.08
N LEU A 16 36.95 -4.51 -5.15
CA LEU A 16 37.50 -3.20 -5.51
C LEU A 16 36.74 -2.61 -6.68
N TYR A 17 36.31 -1.36 -6.54
CA TYR A 17 35.62 -0.60 -7.57
C TYR A 17 36.31 0.75 -7.79
N ILE A 18 36.57 1.09 -9.05
CA ILE A 18 36.97 2.44 -9.46
C ILE A 18 35.71 3.14 -9.97
N PHE A 19 35.36 4.25 -9.32
CA PHE A 19 34.22 5.09 -9.72
C PHE A 19 34.64 6.07 -10.82
N LEU A 20 33.66 6.57 -11.59
CA LEU A 20 33.86 7.60 -12.63
C LEU A 20 34.52 8.88 -12.11
N GLN A 21 34.43 9.14 -10.80
CA GLN A 21 35.09 10.26 -10.11
C GLN A 21 36.53 9.93 -9.68
N GLU A 22 37.17 8.95 -10.32
CA GLU A 22 38.54 8.49 -10.03
C GLU A 22 38.79 8.05 -8.58
N SER A 23 37.72 7.74 -7.82
CA SER A 23 37.84 7.22 -6.46
C SER A 23 37.87 5.69 -6.46
N LEU A 24 38.91 5.12 -5.85
CA LEU A 24 38.97 3.69 -5.54
C LEU A 24 38.23 3.43 -4.23
N ARG A 25 37.22 2.56 -4.25
CA ARG A 25 36.54 2.10 -3.03
C ARG A 25 36.76 0.61 -2.84
N ILE A 26 37.15 0.27 -1.61
CA ILE A 26 37.24 -1.09 -1.11
C ILE A 26 35.91 -1.39 -0.43
N CYS A 27 35.15 -2.33 -0.97
CA CYS A 27 33.79 -2.62 -0.53
C CYS A 27 33.64 -4.09 -0.11
N LEU A 28 32.79 -4.29 0.90
CA LEU A 28 32.33 -5.59 1.37
C LEU A 28 30.83 -5.66 1.11
N LEU A 29 30.34 -6.83 0.68
CA LEU A 29 28.90 -7.07 0.60
C LEU A 29 28.33 -7.21 2.02
N PRO A 30 27.23 -6.51 2.36
CA PRO A 30 26.55 -6.68 3.63
C PRO A 30 26.18 -8.14 3.91
N THR A 31 26.70 -8.72 4.98
CA THR A 31 26.44 -10.12 5.37
C THR A 31 25.05 -10.36 5.97
N ILE A 32 24.32 -9.29 6.29
CA ILE A 32 22.98 -9.35 6.88
C ILE A 32 21.87 -9.66 5.85
N LEU A 33 22.17 -9.62 4.56
CA LEU A 33 21.22 -9.87 3.47
C LEU A 33 21.50 -11.24 2.84
N SER A 34 20.44 -11.95 2.46
CA SER A 34 20.52 -13.07 1.52
C SER A 34 20.44 -12.54 0.10
N TYR A 35 21.42 -12.92 -0.72
CA TYR A 35 21.49 -12.59 -2.15
C TYR A 35 20.97 -13.73 -3.05
N ASP A 36 20.54 -14.86 -2.48
CA ASP A 36 20.01 -16.04 -3.19
C ASP A 36 18.49 -15.95 -3.44
N ALA A 37 18.00 -14.73 -3.65
CA ALA A 37 16.60 -14.45 -3.93
C ALA A 37 16.52 -13.42 -5.06
N PRO A 38 15.37 -13.28 -5.76
CA PRO A 38 15.24 -12.33 -6.86
C PRO A 38 15.65 -10.91 -6.46
N TRP A 39 15.31 -10.51 -5.23
CA TRP A 39 15.79 -9.28 -4.58
C TRP A 39 16.64 -9.64 -3.35
N PRO A 40 17.66 -8.84 -3.00
CA PRO A 40 18.37 -9.02 -1.73
C PRO A 40 17.41 -8.85 -0.54
N VAL A 41 17.26 -9.91 0.28
CA VAL A 41 16.26 -9.93 1.35
C VAL A 41 16.86 -10.35 2.69
N ARG A 42 16.31 -9.82 3.78
CA ARG A 42 16.56 -10.28 5.15
C ARG A 42 15.25 -10.78 5.76
N LYS A 43 15.17 -12.07 6.06
CA LYS A 43 14.01 -12.66 6.74
C LYS A 43 14.14 -12.49 8.25
N VAL A 44 13.19 -11.78 8.87
CA VAL A 44 13.12 -11.59 10.32
C VAL A 44 12.04 -12.53 10.88
N PRO A 45 12.39 -13.59 11.64
CA PRO A 45 11.41 -14.53 12.17
C PRO A 45 10.70 -13.94 13.40
N LEU A 46 9.40 -13.69 13.28
CA LEU A 46 8.56 -13.18 14.39
C LEU A 46 7.90 -14.28 15.23
N ARG A 47 7.72 -15.49 14.66
CA ARG A 47 7.02 -16.64 15.29
C ARG A 47 5.55 -16.38 15.67
N CYS A 48 4.98 -15.29 15.19
CA CYS A 48 3.57 -14.91 15.29
C CYS A 48 3.11 -14.33 13.94
N SER A 49 1.82 -14.05 13.79
CA SER A 49 1.26 -13.50 12.56
C SER A 49 1.40 -11.97 12.55
N PRO A 50 2.21 -11.37 11.64
CA PRO A 50 2.24 -9.93 11.46
C PRO A 50 1.03 -9.46 10.63
N HIS A 51 0.34 -8.43 11.10
CA HIS A 51 -0.82 -7.86 10.40
C HIS A 51 -0.47 -6.55 9.70
N PHE A 52 0.21 -5.64 10.42
CA PHE A 52 0.56 -4.32 9.91
C PHE A 52 1.99 -3.97 10.23
N ILE A 53 2.64 -3.27 9.31
CA ILE A 53 3.95 -2.67 9.50
C ILE A 53 3.89 -1.21 9.07
N VAL A 54 4.37 -0.32 9.94
CA VAL A 54 4.35 1.12 9.71
C VAL A 54 5.71 1.69 10.05
N HIS A 55 6.27 2.47 9.13
CA HIS A 55 7.50 3.23 9.37
C HIS A 55 7.19 4.58 10.01
N HIS A 56 7.78 4.83 11.16
CA HIS A 56 7.76 6.13 11.82
C HIS A 56 8.96 6.95 11.33
N LEU A 57 8.70 8.05 10.62
CA LEU A 57 9.70 8.78 9.86
C LEU A 57 10.67 9.55 10.77
N GLU A 58 10.16 10.12 11.86
CA GLU A 58 10.87 10.99 12.78
C GLU A 58 11.96 10.23 13.54
N THR A 59 11.60 9.06 14.08
CA THR A 59 12.54 8.21 14.86
C THR A 59 13.20 7.12 14.03
N LYS A 60 12.83 6.99 12.75
CA LYS A 60 13.32 5.94 11.82
C LYS A 60 13.16 4.54 12.40
N THR A 61 12.00 4.26 12.98
CA THR A 61 11.66 2.95 13.55
C THR A 61 10.50 2.33 12.80
N TYR A 62 10.37 1.01 12.92
CA TYR A 62 9.20 0.28 12.40
C TYR A 62 8.34 -0.14 13.57
N CYS A 63 7.05 0.15 13.51
CA CYS A 63 6.09 -0.40 14.44
C CYS A 63 5.36 -1.55 13.74
N VAL A 64 5.27 -2.69 14.42
CA VAL A 64 4.69 -3.92 13.88
C VAL A 64 3.56 -4.36 14.80
N VAL A 65 2.41 -4.62 14.21
CA VAL A 65 1.27 -5.23 14.89
C VAL A 65 1.32 -6.73 14.63
N THR A 66 1.33 -7.51 15.70
CA THR A 66 1.34 -8.97 15.63
C THR A 66 0.17 -9.56 16.40
N SER A 67 -0.24 -10.78 16.06
CA SER A 67 -1.21 -11.53 16.85
C SER A 67 -0.69 -12.91 17.19
N MET A 68 -1.02 -13.39 18.38
CA MET A 68 -0.88 -14.78 18.80
C MET A 68 -2.25 -15.33 19.21
N ALA A 69 -2.52 -16.58 18.86
CA ALA A 69 -3.72 -17.27 19.31
C ALA A 69 -3.48 -17.85 20.70
N GLU A 70 -4.34 -17.50 21.65
CA GLU A 70 -4.36 -18.08 23.00
C GLU A 70 -5.61 -18.94 23.16
N SER A 71 -5.44 -20.12 23.75
CA SER A 71 -6.57 -21.03 23.99
C SER A 71 -7.39 -20.50 25.17
N THR A 72 -8.71 -20.40 24.98
CA THR A 72 -9.63 -19.94 26.00
C THR A 72 -10.92 -20.77 26.00
N SER A 73 -11.41 -21.07 27.21
CA SER A 73 -12.73 -21.64 27.47
C SER A 73 -13.79 -20.57 27.76
N LYS A 74 -13.39 -19.30 27.73
CA LYS A 74 -14.26 -18.15 27.99
C LYS A 74 -14.89 -17.63 26.71
N ILE A 75 -16.22 -17.58 26.70
CA ILE A 75 -17.01 -17.12 25.56
C ILE A 75 -17.92 -15.99 26.01
N TRP A 76 -18.07 -14.98 25.16
CA TRP A 76 -18.98 -13.88 25.39
C TRP A 76 -20.38 -14.25 24.91
N LYS A 77 -21.39 -14.08 25.76
CA LYS A 77 -22.79 -14.30 25.42
C LYS A 77 -23.61 -13.05 25.69
N PHE A 78 -24.68 -12.89 24.91
CA PHE A 78 -25.64 -11.82 25.10
C PHE A 78 -26.83 -12.33 25.90
N ASN A 79 -27.08 -11.76 27.08
CA ASN A 79 -28.17 -12.18 27.96
C ASN A 79 -29.44 -11.33 27.79
N GLY A 80 -29.49 -10.43 26.79
CA GLY A 80 -30.63 -9.54 26.53
C GLY A 80 -30.39 -8.10 26.97
N ASP A 81 -29.72 -7.90 28.10
CA ASP A 81 -29.40 -6.57 28.65
C ASP A 81 -27.91 -6.20 28.48
N ASP A 82 -27.01 -7.14 28.78
CA ASP A 82 -25.56 -6.93 28.72
C ASP A 82 -24.81 -8.13 28.11
N LYS A 83 -23.52 -7.89 27.80
CA LYS A 83 -22.57 -8.95 27.43
C LYS A 83 -21.97 -9.55 28.71
N GLU A 84 -21.99 -10.87 28.81
CA GLU A 84 -21.40 -11.59 29.94
C GLU A 84 -20.34 -12.57 29.45
N GLU A 85 -19.22 -12.63 30.18
CA GLU A 85 -18.18 -13.63 29.96
C GLU A 85 -18.59 -14.91 30.69
N VAL A 86 -18.94 -15.94 29.92
CA VAL A 86 -19.35 -17.25 30.43
C VAL A 86 -18.23 -18.25 30.19
N ILE A 87 -17.86 -18.98 31.24
CA ILE A 87 -16.95 -20.13 31.12
C ILE A 87 -17.80 -21.32 30.71
N GLU A 88 -17.54 -21.88 29.52
CA GLU A 88 -18.19 -23.12 29.12
C GLU A 88 -17.43 -24.32 29.68
N GLU A 89 -18.00 -24.95 30.70
CA GLU A 89 -17.53 -26.25 31.16
C GLU A 89 -17.80 -27.30 30.08
N ARG A 90 -16.73 -27.90 29.56
CA ARG A 90 -16.73 -28.92 28.52
C ARG A 90 -15.80 -30.06 28.94
N ASP A 91 -16.01 -31.22 28.32
CA ASP A 91 -15.17 -32.40 28.55
C ASP A 91 -13.68 -32.11 28.24
N GLU A 92 -12.77 -32.85 28.88
CA GLU A 92 -11.31 -32.73 28.66
C GLU A 92 -10.85 -32.97 27.20
N ARG A 93 -11.69 -33.59 26.38
CA ARG A 93 -11.42 -33.81 24.95
C ARG A 93 -11.86 -32.64 24.07
N PHE A 94 -12.49 -31.62 24.65
CA PHE A 94 -12.93 -30.44 23.93
C PHE A 94 -11.74 -29.59 23.53
N ILE A 95 -11.67 -29.22 22.26
CA ILE A 95 -10.63 -28.32 21.76
C ILE A 95 -11.08 -26.89 22.05
N GLU A 96 -10.31 -26.20 22.88
CA GLU A 96 -10.58 -24.82 23.26
C GLU A 96 -10.55 -23.86 22.06
N VAL A 97 -11.34 -22.80 22.18
CA VAL A 97 -11.40 -21.75 21.16
C VAL A 97 -10.11 -20.95 21.21
N GLN A 98 -9.59 -20.62 20.02
CA GLN A 98 -8.39 -19.81 19.88
C GLN A 98 -8.79 -18.34 19.82
N ALA A 99 -8.63 -17.61 20.92
CA ALA A 99 -8.83 -16.17 20.97
C ALA A 99 -7.56 -15.45 20.48
N PRO A 100 -7.64 -14.57 19.47
CA PRO A 100 -6.49 -13.81 19.03
C PRO A 100 -6.19 -12.67 20.03
N MET A 101 -4.95 -12.62 20.52
CA MET A 101 -4.41 -11.50 21.28
C MET A 101 -3.46 -10.71 20.39
N PHE A 102 -3.79 -9.43 20.19
CA PHE A 102 -2.98 -8.52 19.39
C PHE A 102 -1.97 -7.80 20.29
N SER A 103 -0.78 -7.55 19.75
CA SER A 103 0.26 -6.75 20.40
C SER A 103 0.95 -5.83 19.41
N ILE A 104 1.42 -4.69 19.91
CA ILE A 104 2.12 -3.66 19.16
C ILE A 104 3.55 -3.62 19.67
N GLN A 105 4.53 -3.64 18.76
CA GLN A 105 5.95 -3.69 19.10
C GLN A 105 6.78 -2.79 18.20
N LEU A 106 7.80 -2.15 18.77
CA LEU A 106 8.73 -1.29 18.03
C LEU A 106 10.00 -2.07 17.63
N PHE A 107 10.45 -1.89 16.38
CA PHE A 107 11.62 -2.52 15.80
C PHE A 107 12.62 -1.46 15.33
N SER A 108 13.89 -1.69 15.63
CA SER A 108 14.99 -0.88 15.12
C SER A 108 15.46 -1.41 13.76
N PRO A 109 15.56 -0.57 12.71
CA PRO A 109 16.04 -1.03 11.40
C PRO A 109 17.54 -1.35 11.38
N VAL A 110 18.30 -0.94 12.39
CA VAL A 110 19.75 -1.16 12.45
C VAL A 110 20.06 -2.65 12.61
N ASN A 111 19.40 -3.31 13.56
CA ASN A 111 19.62 -4.71 13.89
C ASN A 111 18.38 -5.60 13.67
N TRP A 112 17.23 -5.02 13.33
CA TRP A 112 15.93 -5.70 13.20
C TRP A 112 15.56 -6.51 14.45
N GLN A 113 15.87 -5.95 15.62
CA GLN A 113 15.46 -6.48 16.91
C GLN A 113 14.32 -5.63 17.48
N MET A 114 13.50 -6.29 18.31
CA MET A 114 12.48 -5.63 19.11
C MET A 114 13.16 -4.69 20.10
N ILE A 115 12.62 -3.50 20.23
CA ILE A 115 13.06 -2.55 21.26
C ILE A 115 12.44 -3.01 22.59
N PRO A 116 13.25 -3.31 23.62
CA PRO A 116 12.73 -3.76 24.91
C PRO A 116 11.77 -2.74 25.53
N ASN A 117 10.79 -3.21 26.31
CA ASN A 117 9.83 -2.38 27.04
C ASN A 117 8.95 -1.48 26.16
N THR A 118 8.72 -1.88 24.90
CA THR A 118 7.83 -1.19 23.95
C THR A 118 6.67 -2.05 23.47
N ASP A 119 6.47 -3.21 24.10
CA ASP A 119 5.32 -4.06 23.87
C ASP A 119 4.06 -3.45 24.50
N TYR A 120 3.01 -3.34 23.71
CA TYR A 120 1.68 -2.97 24.18
C TYR A 120 0.70 -4.04 23.73
N SER A 121 0.18 -4.79 24.69
CA SER A 121 -0.83 -5.84 24.47
C SER A 121 -2.24 -5.26 24.53
N LEU A 122 -3.06 -5.65 23.56
CA LEU A 122 -4.47 -5.29 23.49
C LEU A 122 -5.32 -6.27 24.30
N GLU A 123 -6.60 -5.94 24.48
CA GLU A 123 -7.53 -6.79 25.23
C GLU A 123 -7.90 -8.07 24.45
N ALA A 124 -8.37 -9.10 25.16
CA ALA A 124 -8.87 -10.30 24.51
C ALA A 124 -10.06 -9.96 23.59
N TRP A 125 -10.11 -10.57 22.41
CA TRP A 125 -11.11 -10.31 21.36
C TRP A 125 -11.03 -8.91 20.70
N GLU A 126 -10.07 -8.09 21.08
CA GLU A 126 -9.80 -6.82 20.43
C GLU A 126 -8.88 -7.01 19.21
N HIS A 127 -9.43 -6.76 18.02
CA HIS A 127 -8.72 -6.91 16.76
C HIS A 127 -8.26 -5.55 16.25
N VAL A 128 -7.00 -5.46 15.84
CA VAL A 128 -6.50 -4.30 15.10
C VAL A 128 -6.99 -4.37 13.66
N THR A 129 -7.79 -3.39 13.23
CA THR A 129 -8.36 -3.32 11.87
C THR A 129 -7.55 -2.41 10.97
N SER A 130 -6.93 -1.37 11.53
CA SER A 130 -6.19 -0.37 10.78
C SER A 130 -5.04 0.19 11.59
N PHE A 131 -3.87 0.31 10.96
CA PHE A 131 -2.70 0.91 11.56
C PHE A 131 -1.95 1.78 10.56
N LYS A 132 -1.77 3.07 10.87
CA LYS A 132 -1.06 4.02 9.99
C LYS A 132 -0.25 5.05 10.77
N ASN A 133 0.83 5.50 10.13
CA ASN A 133 1.49 6.75 10.50
C ASN A 133 0.62 7.91 9.97
N VAL A 134 0.10 8.72 10.89
CA VAL A 134 -0.77 9.86 10.61
C VAL A 134 -0.06 11.16 10.92
N ILE A 135 -0.11 12.09 9.98
CA ILE A 135 0.48 13.41 10.14
C ILE A 135 -0.63 14.35 10.60
N LEU A 136 -0.60 14.76 11.87
CA LEU A 136 -1.64 15.57 12.53
C LEU A 136 -1.11 16.96 12.87
N ALA A 137 -2.02 17.94 12.95
CA ALA A 137 -1.71 19.30 13.33
C ALA A 137 -1.16 19.37 14.76
N TYR A 138 -0.03 20.05 14.93
CA TYR A 138 0.63 20.23 16.22
C TYR A 138 1.33 21.59 16.27
N GLU A 139 0.92 22.43 17.21
CA GLU A 139 1.42 23.81 17.35
C GLU A 139 2.88 23.89 17.82
N GLY A 140 3.42 22.81 18.41
CA GLY A 140 4.79 22.80 18.94
C GLY A 140 5.89 22.53 17.91
N ASP A 141 5.56 22.20 16.66
CA ASP A 141 6.55 21.90 15.62
C ASP A 141 6.56 22.99 14.53
N ARG A 142 7.73 23.23 13.90
CA ARG A 142 7.93 24.34 12.95
C ARG A 142 7.05 24.21 11.70
N SER A 143 6.75 22.97 11.31
CA SER A 143 5.85 22.63 10.20
C SER A 143 4.38 22.83 10.54
N GLY A 144 4.03 22.95 11.83
CA GLY A 144 2.66 22.84 12.33
C GLY A 144 2.09 21.42 12.26
N LEU A 145 2.90 20.41 11.92
CA LEU A 145 2.47 19.04 11.68
C LEU A 145 3.46 18.05 12.32
N ARG A 146 2.94 16.99 12.96
CA ARG A 146 3.75 15.93 13.57
C ARG A 146 3.18 14.55 13.24
N GLY A 147 4.06 13.58 13.00
CA GLY A 147 3.69 12.18 12.82
C GLY A 147 3.34 11.50 14.14
N TYR A 148 2.25 10.72 14.11
CA TYR A 148 1.79 9.88 15.21
C TYR A 148 1.40 8.51 14.68
N LEU A 149 1.44 7.50 15.54
CA LEU A 149 0.99 6.15 15.24
C LEU A 149 -0.48 6.01 15.66
N ALA A 150 -1.39 5.97 14.70
CA ALA A 150 -2.82 5.80 14.96
C ALA A 150 -3.29 4.39 14.64
N ILE A 151 -4.01 3.80 15.60
CA ILE A 151 -4.50 2.44 15.57
C ILE A 151 -6.02 2.45 15.76
N GLY A 152 -6.70 1.72 14.90
CA GLY A 152 -8.13 1.46 14.98
C GLY A 152 -8.35 0.02 15.36
N THR A 153 -9.16 -0.19 16.39
CA THR A 153 -9.48 -1.52 16.88
C THR A 153 -10.98 -1.76 16.93
N THR A 154 -11.35 -3.03 16.93
CA THR A 154 -12.73 -3.49 17.08
C THR A 154 -12.78 -4.69 18.01
N TYR A 155 -13.77 -4.71 18.90
CA TYR A 155 -14.06 -5.87 19.71
C TYR A 155 -14.97 -6.83 18.93
N CYS A 156 -14.52 -8.07 18.76
CA CYS A 156 -15.23 -9.12 18.03
C CYS A 156 -15.71 -10.21 18.99
N PHE A 157 -16.91 -10.04 19.55
CA PHE A 157 -17.49 -10.99 20.51
C PHE A 157 -18.50 -11.99 19.90
N GLY A 158 -18.63 -12.02 18.56
CA GLY A 158 -19.63 -12.80 17.84
C GLY A 158 -20.67 -11.91 17.15
N GLU A 159 -21.63 -12.53 16.45
CA GLU A 159 -22.67 -11.82 15.67
C GLU A 159 -23.76 -11.22 16.57
N ASP A 160 -24.09 -11.88 17.68
CA ASP A 160 -25.18 -11.48 18.58
C ASP A 160 -24.85 -10.26 19.45
N ILE A 161 -23.56 -9.93 19.60
CA ILE A 161 -23.09 -8.83 20.44
C ILE A 161 -22.69 -7.65 19.57
N THR A 162 -23.19 -6.45 19.91
CA THR A 162 -22.84 -5.23 19.18
C THR A 162 -21.33 -4.96 19.21
N CYS A 163 -20.71 -4.83 18.03
CA CYS A 163 -19.30 -4.49 17.91
C CYS A 163 -19.06 -3.02 18.26
N ARG A 164 -18.21 -2.78 19.25
CA ARG A 164 -17.62 -1.46 19.56
C ARG A 164 -16.16 -1.44 19.11
N GLY A 165 -15.60 -0.25 18.97
CA GLY A 165 -14.19 -0.09 18.62
C GLY A 165 -13.48 0.91 19.52
N ARG A 166 -12.17 1.01 19.37
CA ARG A 166 -11.33 1.95 20.12
C ARG A 166 -10.34 2.61 19.16
N ILE A 167 -10.06 3.88 19.42
CA ILE A 167 -9.00 4.62 18.73
C ILE A 167 -7.86 4.80 19.72
N LEU A 168 -6.67 4.38 19.32
CA LEU A 168 -5.43 4.56 20.08
C LEU A 168 -4.47 5.41 19.26
N ILE A 169 -3.88 6.43 19.88
CA ILE A 169 -2.83 7.26 19.25
C ILE A 169 -1.59 7.21 20.13
N PHE A 170 -0.47 6.80 19.53
CA PHE A 170 0.84 6.75 20.16
C PHE A 170 1.79 7.76 19.52
N ASP A 171 2.66 8.32 20.35
CA ASP A 171 3.83 9.09 19.96
C ASP A 171 5.09 8.26 20.25
N VAL A 172 6.06 8.29 19.34
CA VAL A 172 7.36 7.64 19.55
C VAL A 172 8.32 8.70 20.04
N ILE A 173 8.65 8.66 21.32
CA ILE A 173 9.52 9.64 21.98
C ILE A 173 10.94 9.10 22.13
N ASP A 174 11.91 10.00 22.00
CA ASP A 174 13.30 9.74 22.35
C ASP A 174 13.48 9.91 23.88
N VAL A 175 14.00 8.87 24.52
CA VAL A 175 14.29 8.75 25.95
C VAL A 175 15.77 8.46 26.12
N VAL A 176 16.32 8.77 27.30
CA VAL A 176 17.70 8.38 27.66
C VAL A 176 17.76 6.85 27.70
N PRO A 177 18.64 6.21 26.89
CA PRO A 177 18.74 4.76 26.86
C PRO A 177 19.26 4.22 28.19
N GLU A 178 18.78 3.04 28.56
CA GLU A 178 19.24 2.35 29.77
C GLU A 178 20.72 1.93 29.63
N PRO A 179 21.53 1.98 30.72
CA PRO A 179 22.92 1.55 30.68
C PRO A 179 23.06 0.12 30.16
N GLY A 180 23.82 -0.05 29.06
CA GLY A 180 24.05 -1.36 28.43
C GLY A 180 23.03 -1.75 27.35
N GLN A 181 21.95 -0.97 27.15
CA GLN A 181 20.95 -1.22 26.11
C GLN A 181 20.73 0.03 25.23
N PRO A 182 21.52 0.22 24.15
CA PRO A 182 21.37 1.42 23.30
C PRO A 182 20.05 1.48 22.51
N LEU A 183 19.34 0.35 22.39
CA LEU A 183 18.07 0.27 21.66
C LEU A 183 16.91 0.93 22.40
N THR A 184 16.96 1.02 23.73
CA THR A 184 15.89 1.60 24.58
C THR A 184 15.84 3.12 24.52
N LYS A 185 16.51 3.73 23.52
CA LYS A 185 16.39 5.15 23.21
C LYS A 185 14.96 5.51 22.81
N ASN A 186 14.20 4.62 22.16
CA ASN A 186 12.88 4.96 21.64
C ASN A 186 11.79 4.28 22.48
N ARG A 187 10.77 5.04 22.89
CA ARG A 187 9.65 4.52 23.69
C ARG A 187 8.30 4.92 23.09
N LEU A 188 7.31 4.04 23.21
CA LEU A 188 5.92 4.34 22.88
C LEU A 188 5.24 5.07 24.04
N LYS A 189 4.68 6.25 23.75
CA LYS A 189 3.85 7.03 24.67
C LYS A 189 2.43 7.07 24.13
N MET A 190 1.46 6.57 24.90
CA MET A 190 0.05 6.71 24.58
C MET A 190 -0.38 8.16 24.78
N LEU A 191 -0.96 8.78 23.76
CA LEU A 191 -1.48 10.14 23.80
C LEU A 191 -3.00 10.17 23.95
N TYR A 192 -3.70 9.33 23.19
CA TYR A 192 -5.15 9.27 23.21
C TYR A 192 -5.60 7.82 23.23
N GLU A 193 -6.60 7.57 24.06
CA GLU A 193 -7.35 6.33 24.14
C GLU A 193 -8.83 6.69 24.28
N GLY A 194 -9.65 6.23 23.34
CA GLY A 194 -11.08 6.51 23.37
C GLY A 194 -11.91 5.45 22.68
N GLU A 195 -12.84 4.86 23.45
CA GLU A 195 -13.85 3.96 22.91
C GLU A 195 -14.83 4.69 22.00
N GLN A 196 -15.28 3.99 20.96
CA GLN A 196 -16.19 4.46 19.95
C GLN A 196 -17.45 3.60 19.93
N LYS A 197 -18.59 4.23 19.62
CA LYS A 197 -19.91 3.58 19.60
C LYS A 197 -20.06 2.49 18.53
N GLY A 198 -19.13 2.41 17.58
CA GLY A 198 -19.11 1.40 16.53
C GLY A 198 -17.68 0.93 16.26
N PRO A 199 -17.52 -0.09 15.42
CA PRO A 199 -16.20 -0.64 15.09
C PRO A 199 -15.39 0.41 14.34
N VAL A 200 -14.14 0.63 14.75
CA VAL A 200 -13.20 1.46 13.99
C VAL A 200 -12.59 0.56 12.92
N THR A 201 -12.80 0.87 11.65
CA THR A 201 -12.56 -0.04 10.53
C THR A 201 -11.40 0.40 9.63
N ALA A 202 -11.21 1.71 9.50
CA ALA A 202 -10.13 2.29 8.73
C ALA A 202 -9.67 3.62 9.32
N ILE A 203 -8.36 3.90 9.22
CA ILE A 203 -7.76 5.17 9.63
C ILE A 203 -6.96 5.77 8.46
N ALA A 204 -6.98 7.09 8.35
CA ALA A 204 -6.13 7.89 7.50
C ALA A 204 -5.94 9.29 8.10
N HIS A 205 -5.18 10.16 7.42
CA HIS A 205 -5.06 11.56 7.78
C HIS A 205 -5.33 12.45 6.57
N CYS A 206 -5.87 13.64 6.79
CA CYS A 206 -6.22 14.60 5.76
C CYS A 206 -5.99 16.01 6.33
N CYS A 207 -5.12 16.81 5.68
CA CYS A 207 -4.86 18.20 6.09
C CYS A 207 -4.55 18.40 7.60
N GLY A 208 -3.75 17.52 8.20
CA GLY A 208 -3.43 17.58 9.63
C GLY A 208 -4.55 17.12 10.57
N LEU A 209 -5.64 16.56 10.02
CA LEU A 209 -6.75 16.00 10.79
C LEU A 209 -6.76 14.47 10.66
N LEU A 210 -7.28 13.80 11.68
CA LEU A 210 -7.45 12.35 11.68
C LEU A 210 -8.76 12.01 10.98
N VAL A 211 -8.73 11.06 10.05
CA VAL A 211 -9.93 10.53 9.38
C VAL A 211 -10.12 9.09 9.81
N THR A 212 -11.31 8.76 10.31
CA THR A 212 -11.62 7.40 10.76
C THR A 212 -12.96 6.94 10.20
N ALA A 213 -13.02 5.71 9.70
CA ALA A 213 -14.27 5.03 9.46
C ALA A 213 -14.72 4.34 10.75
N ILE A 214 -15.93 4.66 11.21
CA ILE A 214 -16.55 4.09 12.40
C ILE A 214 -17.95 3.61 12.01
N GLY A 215 -18.14 2.29 11.96
CA GLY A 215 -19.38 1.69 11.43
C GLY A 215 -19.70 2.19 10.01
N GLN A 216 -20.91 2.72 9.82
CA GLN A 216 -21.40 3.26 8.55
C GLN A 216 -21.19 4.78 8.42
N LYS A 217 -20.16 5.32 9.07
CA LYS A 217 -19.83 6.75 9.01
C LYS A 217 -18.33 6.95 8.90
N VAL A 218 -17.94 8.01 8.21
CA VAL A 218 -16.55 8.51 8.22
C VAL A 218 -16.54 9.83 8.96
N TYR A 219 -15.67 9.90 9.97
CA TYR A 219 -15.47 11.05 10.84
C TYR A 219 -14.12 11.72 10.55
N ILE A 220 -14.10 13.03 10.70
CA ILE A 220 -12.87 13.84 10.72
C ILE A 220 -12.71 14.43 12.12
N TRP A 221 -11.56 14.18 12.73
CA TRP A 221 -11.23 14.60 14.08
C TRP A 221 -10.05 15.57 14.07
N GLN A 222 -10.12 16.56 14.96
CA GLN A 222 -8.99 17.40 15.30
C GLN A 222 -8.43 16.95 16.66
N LEU A 223 -7.14 16.64 16.70
CA LEU A 223 -6.44 16.36 17.96
C LEU A 223 -6.14 17.69 18.67
N LYS A 224 -6.71 17.91 19.86
CA LYS A 224 -6.46 19.08 20.72
C LYS A 224 -6.25 18.63 22.15
N ASN A 225 -5.17 19.08 22.80
CA ASN A 225 -4.88 18.78 24.20
C ASN A 225 -4.97 17.28 24.56
N SER A 226 -4.57 16.41 23.63
CA SER A 226 -4.66 14.94 23.75
C SER A 226 -6.07 14.35 23.64
N ASP A 227 -7.09 15.15 23.29
CA ASP A 227 -8.45 14.69 23.00
C ASP A 227 -8.81 14.84 21.51
N LEU A 228 -9.71 13.99 21.02
CA LEU A 228 -10.25 14.07 19.66
C LEU A 228 -11.57 14.86 19.64
N VAL A 229 -11.57 15.97 18.93
CA VAL A 229 -12.77 16.80 18.69
C VAL A 229 -13.33 16.51 17.30
N GLY A 230 -14.59 16.09 17.23
CA GLY A 230 -15.28 15.81 15.97
C GLY A 230 -15.56 17.09 15.18
N MET A 231 -15.08 17.14 13.94
CA MET A 231 -15.20 18.32 13.06
C MET A 231 -16.27 18.14 11.99
N ALA A 232 -16.28 16.97 11.34
CA ALA A 232 -17.21 16.65 10.27
C ALA A 232 -17.48 15.15 10.26
N PHE A 233 -18.63 14.76 9.71
CA PHE A 233 -18.94 13.37 9.41
C PHE A 233 -19.72 13.26 8.11
N ILE A 234 -19.68 12.07 7.52
CA ILE A 234 -20.54 11.70 6.40
C ILE A 234 -20.97 10.25 6.57
N ASP A 235 -22.22 9.96 6.20
CA ASP A 235 -22.73 8.60 6.20
C ASP A 235 -22.16 7.84 4.98
N THR A 236 -21.64 6.65 5.25
CA THR A 236 -21.11 5.73 4.23
C THR A 236 -22.08 4.57 4.03
N GLN A 237 -21.65 3.52 3.32
CA GLN A 237 -22.52 2.43 2.92
C GLN A 237 -22.48 1.28 3.92
N ILE A 238 -21.64 0.28 3.70
CA ILE A 238 -21.71 -0.98 4.46
C ILE A 238 -20.54 -1.08 5.42
N TYR A 239 -19.32 -1.17 4.88
CA TYR A 239 -18.12 -1.38 5.67
C TYR A 239 -16.92 -0.82 4.92
N VAL A 240 -16.39 0.30 5.42
CA VAL A 240 -15.22 0.94 4.85
C VAL A 240 -13.97 0.34 5.47
N HIS A 241 -13.30 -0.56 4.78
CA HIS A 241 -12.11 -1.24 5.31
C HIS A 241 -10.80 -0.50 5.02
N GLN A 242 -10.78 0.42 4.04
CA GLN A 242 -9.58 1.19 3.72
C GLN A 242 -9.90 2.63 3.35
N LEU A 243 -9.09 3.55 3.88
CA LEU A 243 -9.10 4.98 3.56
C LEU A 243 -7.71 5.40 3.08
N THR A 244 -7.63 6.15 1.99
CA THR A 244 -6.38 6.75 1.50
C THR A 244 -6.64 8.20 1.14
N CYS A 245 -5.73 9.10 1.50
CA CYS A 245 -5.93 10.54 1.33
C CYS A 245 -4.81 11.18 0.49
N ILE A 246 -5.16 12.21 -0.28
CA ILE A 246 -4.22 13.15 -0.89
C ILE A 246 -4.77 14.55 -0.72
N LYS A 247 -4.00 15.42 -0.06
CA LYS A 247 -4.43 16.79 0.27
C LYS A 247 -5.79 16.71 0.98
N SER A 248 -6.83 17.32 0.40
CA SER A 248 -8.20 17.34 0.91
C SER A 248 -9.13 16.27 0.31
N LEU A 249 -8.61 15.41 -0.58
CA LEU A 249 -9.37 14.31 -1.17
C LEU A 249 -9.18 13.04 -0.34
N ILE A 250 -10.27 12.35 -0.07
CA ILE A 250 -10.32 11.11 0.69
C ILE A 250 -10.96 10.05 -0.19
N LEU A 251 -10.21 9.00 -0.51
CA LEU A 251 -10.68 7.82 -1.22
C LEU A 251 -11.02 6.74 -0.19
N ALA A 252 -12.24 6.24 -0.23
CA ALA A 252 -12.70 5.15 0.62
C ALA A 252 -13.00 3.91 -0.22
N ALA A 253 -12.66 2.75 0.33
CA ALA A 253 -13.00 1.45 -0.21
C ALA A 253 -14.05 0.80 0.68
N ASP A 254 -15.17 0.42 0.08
CA ASP A 254 -16.19 -0.41 0.72
C ASP A 254 -16.00 -1.88 0.30
N ILE A 255 -16.29 -2.79 1.23
CA ILE A 255 -16.16 -4.23 0.97
C ILE A 255 -17.11 -4.74 -0.13
N CYS A 256 -18.26 -4.09 -0.35
CA CYS A 256 -19.30 -4.53 -1.27
C CYS A 256 -19.65 -3.48 -2.33
N LYS A 257 -19.51 -2.19 -2.00
CA LYS A 257 -19.98 -1.07 -2.83
C LYS A 257 -18.86 -0.28 -3.49
N SER A 258 -17.78 -0.96 -3.89
CA SER A 258 -16.69 -0.39 -4.68
C SER A 258 -16.01 0.77 -3.96
N VAL A 259 -15.59 1.79 -4.70
CA VAL A 259 -14.87 2.96 -4.19
C VAL A 259 -15.70 4.24 -4.30
N PHE A 260 -15.48 5.14 -3.36
CA PHE A 260 -16.06 6.47 -3.40
C PHE A 260 -15.06 7.54 -2.96
N LEU A 261 -15.17 8.70 -3.62
CA LEU A 261 -14.31 9.85 -3.45
C LEU A 261 -15.06 10.92 -2.66
N MET A 262 -14.46 11.36 -1.57
CA MET A 262 -14.94 12.44 -0.72
C MET A 262 -13.95 13.61 -0.77
N ARG A 263 -14.46 14.81 -0.52
CA ARG A 263 -13.66 16.03 -0.40
C ARG A 263 -13.99 16.73 0.90
N PHE A 264 -12.95 17.03 1.66
CA PHE A 264 -13.03 17.87 2.83
C PHE A 264 -12.79 19.34 2.45
N GLN A 265 -13.66 20.24 2.92
CA GLN A 265 -13.49 21.68 2.77
C GLN A 265 -13.17 22.27 4.14
N GLU A 266 -11.93 22.72 4.34
CA GLU A 266 -11.45 23.25 5.63
C GLU A 266 -12.22 24.51 6.07
N GLU A 267 -12.50 25.43 5.14
CA GLU A 267 -13.20 26.70 5.40
C GLU A 267 -14.59 26.47 6.01
N ASN A 268 -15.36 25.55 5.41
CA ASN A 268 -16.73 25.26 5.82
C ASN A 268 -16.80 24.14 6.87
N ARG A 269 -15.69 23.43 7.12
CA ARG A 269 -15.64 22.20 7.94
C ARG A 269 -16.65 21.15 7.46
N THR A 270 -16.85 21.06 6.15
CA THR A 270 -17.81 20.11 5.56
C THR A 270 -17.09 18.99 4.82
N LEU A 271 -17.58 17.76 5.01
CA LEU A 271 -17.18 16.59 4.26
C LEU A 271 -18.27 16.28 3.23
N SER A 272 -17.90 16.24 1.95
CA SER A 272 -18.84 16.05 0.85
C SER A 272 -18.47 14.85 -0.01
N LEU A 273 -19.45 14.08 -0.45
CA LEU A 273 -19.27 13.03 -1.45
C LEU A 273 -19.12 13.68 -2.84
N VAL A 274 -17.97 13.47 -3.48
CA VAL A 274 -17.70 14.02 -4.82
C VAL A 274 -18.23 13.07 -5.89
N SER A 275 -17.81 11.81 -5.83
CA SER A 275 -18.19 10.80 -6.82
C SER A 275 -18.08 9.40 -6.25
N ARG A 276 -18.82 8.46 -6.83
CA ARG A 276 -18.75 7.04 -6.46
C ARG A 276 -18.87 6.15 -7.68
N ASP A 277 -18.33 4.94 -7.57
CA ASP A 277 -18.75 3.88 -8.47
C ASP A 277 -20.13 3.37 -8.06
N GLN A 278 -21.00 3.17 -9.04
CA GLN A 278 -22.36 2.68 -8.81
C GLN A 278 -22.44 1.15 -8.87
N LYS A 279 -21.42 0.51 -9.43
CA LYS A 279 -21.39 -0.95 -9.58
C LYS A 279 -20.85 -1.58 -8.31
N PRO A 280 -21.38 -2.76 -7.93
CA PRO A 280 -20.80 -3.52 -6.83
C PRO A 280 -19.43 -4.03 -7.25
N LEU A 281 -18.44 -3.81 -6.40
CA LEU A 281 -17.08 -4.32 -6.54
C LEU A 281 -16.56 -4.60 -5.14
N GLN A 282 -16.01 -5.80 -4.94
CA GLN A 282 -15.40 -6.18 -3.67
C GLN A 282 -13.94 -5.76 -3.68
N VAL A 283 -13.62 -4.66 -2.99
CA VAL A 283 -12.31 -4.03 -3.04
C VAL A 283 -11.39 -4.63 -1.98
N TYR A 284 -10.16 -4.96 -2.38
CA TYR A 284 -9.11 -5.41 -1.46
C TYR A 284 -8.20 -4.25 -1.07
N GLY A 285 -7.61 -3.57 -2.06
CA GLY A 285 -6.67 -2.49 -1.86
C GLY A 285 -7.01 -1.26 -2.71
N ILE A 286 -6.74 -0.05 -2.20
CA ILE A 286 -6.88 1.21 -2.96
C ILE A 286 -5.65 2.11 -2.90
N GLN A 287 -5.40 2.82 -3.99
CA GLN A 287 -4.37 3.85 -4.05
C GLN A 287 -4.66 4.88 -5.15
N TYR A 288 -3.98 6.02 -5.11
CA TYR A 288 -4.01 7.00 -6.17
C TYR A 288 -2.93 6.76 -7.24
N LEU A 289 -3.25 7.01 -8.49
CA LEU A 289 -2.30 7.09 -9.60
C LEU A 289 -2.06 8.56 -9.92
N VAL A 290 -0.82 9.02 -9.82
CA VAL A 290 -0.45 10.43 -10.04
C VAL A 290 0.39 10.54 -11.30
N ASP A 291 -0.15 11.22 -12.30
CA ASP A 291 0.55 11.56 -13.54
C ASP A 291 0.56 13.07 -13.75
N ASN A 292 1.57 13.73 -13.18
CA ASN A 292 1.74 15.17 -13.23
C ASN A 292 0.52 15.95 -12.68
N THR A 293 -0.34 16.42 -13.58
CA THR A 293 -1.57 17.16 -13.28
C THR A 293 -2.80 16.25 -13.24
N ALA A 294 -2.72 15.06 -13.84
CA ALA A 294 -3.79 14.09 -13.86
C ALA A 294 -3.76 13.21 -12.60
N LEU A 295 -4.94 12.95 -12.06
CA LEU A 295 -5.15 12.08 -10.91
C LEU A 295 -6.15 10.99 -11.30
N ALA A 296 -5.77 9.75 -11.05
CA ALA A 296 -6.63 8.59 -11.17
C ALA A 296 -6.60 7.78 -9.86
N PHE A 297 -7.46 6.80 -9.77
CA PHE A 297 -7.58 5.91 -8.61
C PHE A 297 -7.40 4.49 -9.10
N ILE A 298 -6.62 3.68 -8.40
CA ILE A 298 -6.47 2.25 -8.68
C ILE A 298 -7.05 1.46 -7.53
N CYS A 299 -7.75 0.38 -7.84
CA CYS A 299 -8.17 -0.59 -6.86
C CYS A 299 -7.81 -2.02 -7.31
N GLY A 300 -7.50 -2.87 -6.33
CA GLY A 300 -7.47 -4.32 -6.49
C GLY A 300 -8.78 -4.91 -6.00
N ASP A 301 -9.31 -5.93 -6.68
CA ASP A 301 -10.57 -6.57 -6.32
C ASP A 301 -10.45 -8.05 -5.90
N ALA A 302 -11.57 -8.61 -5.46
CA ALA A 302 -11.69 -10.03 -5.07
C ALA A 302 -11.57 -11.02 -6.23
N ASP A 303 -11.77 -10.57 -7.48
CA ASP A 303 -11.63 -11.40 -8.68
C ASP A 303 -10.21 -11.31 -9.28
N LYS A 304 -9.28 -10.65 -8.58
CA LYS A 304 -7.87 -10.47 -8.92
C LYS A 304 -7.63 -9.54 -10.13
N ASN A 305 -8.54 -8.60 -10.34
CA ASN A 305 -8.39 -7.49 -11.26
C ASN A 305 -7.75 -6.28 -10.56
N LEU A 306 -7.03 -5.50 -11.36
CA LEU A 306 -6.70 -4.11 -11.11
C LEU A 306 -7.63 -3.25 -11.97
N VAL A 307 -8.29 -2.27 -11.35
CA VAL A 307 -9.21 -1.37 -12.02
C VAL A 307 -8.78 0.07 -11.77
N VAL A 308 -8.71 0.86 -12.85
CA VAL A 308 -8.37 2.29 -12.80
C VAL A 308 -9.61 3.12 -13.04
N PHE A 309 -9.94 3.96 -12.06
CA PHE A 309 -11.01 4.94 -12.10
C PHE A 309 -10.48 6.36 -12.28
N THR A 310 -11.27 7.20 -12.94
CA THR A 310 -11.01 8.63 -13.07
C THR A 310 -12.27 9.42 -12.75
N HIS A 311 -12.10 10.58 -12.14
CA HIS A 311 -13.16 11.56 -11.96
C HIS A 311 -13.05 12.62 -13.07
N ASN A 312 -14.02 12.63 -14.00
CA ASN A 312 -14.10 13.63 -15.06
C ASN A 312 -15.54 14.14 -15.20
N PRO A 313 -15.89 15.29 -14.58
CA PRO A 313 -17.24 15.86 -14.61
C PRO A 313 -17.73 16.26 -16.01
N GLU A 314 -16.83 16.60 -16.92
CA GLU A 314 -17.16 17.04 -18.28
C GLU A 314 -17.65 15.87 -19.15
N SER A 315 -17.28 14.64 -18.78
CA SER A 315 -17.70 13.46 -19.50
C SER A 315 -19.16 13.12 -19.22
N HIS A 316 -19.95 12.88 -20.27
CA HIS A 316 -21.34 12.45 -20.15
C HIS A 316 -21.51 11.13 -19.36
N GLU A 317 -20.51 10.24 -19.42
CA GLU A 317 -20.51 8.97 -18.68
C GLU A 317 -20.52 9.16 -17.16
N SER A 318 -19.99 10.29 -16.67
CA SER A 318 -19.88 10.64 -15.26
C SER A 318 -21.19 11.10 -14.62
N ALA A 319 -22.27 11.25 -15.40
CA ALA A 319 -23.55 11.78 -14.93
C ALA A 319 -23.38 13.08 -14.12
N GLY A 320 -22.72 14.08 -14.73
CA GLY A 320 -22.43 15.37 -14.10
C GLY A 320 -21.39 15.31 -12.99
N GLY A 321 -20.43 14.38 -13.07
CA GLY A 321 -19.36 14.20 -12.08
C GLY A 321 -19.69 13.28 -10.91
N THR A 322 -20.95 12.85 -10.75
CA THR A 322 -21.37 12.00 -9.62
C THR A 322 -20.88 10.55 -9.71
N ARG A 323 -20.59 10.06 -10.92
CA ARG A 323 -20.13 8.70 -11.21
C ARG A 323 -18.65 8.66 -11.56
N LEU A 324 -17.91 7.74 -10.93
CA LEU A 324 -16.54 7.40 -11.32
C LEU A 324 -16.51 6.62 -12.63
N ILE A 325 -15.61 7.00 -13.54
CA ILE A 325 -15.45 6.35 -14.84
C ILE A 325 -14.31 5.35 -14.77
N ARG A 326 -14.57 4.09 -15.11
CA ARG A 326 -13.53 3.07 -15.31
C ARG A 326 -12.79 3.34 -16.61
N LYS A 327 -11.51 3.70 -16.52
CA LYS A 327 -10.63 3.96 -17.68
C LYS A 327 -9.73 2.80 -18.03
N GLY A 328 -9.37 1.95 -17.07
CA GLY A 328 -8.51 0.78 -17.31
C GLY A 328 -8.90 -0.40 -16.46
N ASP A 329 -8.64 -1.60 -16.97
CA ASP A 329 -8.76 -2.86 -16.24
C ASP A 329 -7.67 -3.81 -16.71
N PHE A 330 -7.20 -4.63 -15.76
CA PHE A 330 -6.17 -5.64 -15.98
C PHE A 330 -6.33 -6.78 -14.99
N GLN A 331 -6.48 -8.02 -15.47
CA GLN A 331 -6.47 -9.19 -14.60
C GLN A 331 -5.02 -9.54 -14.25
N LEU A 332 -4.64 -9.36 -12.98
CA LEU A 332 -3.29 -9.66 -12.50
C LEU A 332 -3.10 -11.15 -12.22
N GLY A 333 -4.14 -11.82 -11.71
CA GLY A 333 -4.08 -13.25 -11.35
C GLY A 333 -3.76 -13.54 -9.88
N SER A 334 -3.42 -12.51 -9.11
CA SER A 334 -3.17 -12.53 -7.66
C SER A 334 -3.93 -11.42 -6.94
N HIS A 335 -4.28 -11.64 -5.68
CA HIS A 335 -4.94 -10.60 -4.86
C HIS A 335 -3.94 -9.53 -4.45
N VAL A 336 -4.33 -8.26 -4.58
CA VAL A 336 -3.50 -7.11 -4.20
C VAL A 336 -4.08 -6.44 -2.96
N ASN A 337 -3.33 -6.48 -1.86
CA ASN A 337 -3.77 -5.91 -0.58
C ASN A 337 -3.05 -4.59 -0.26
N ALA A 338 -1.74 -4.51 -0.53
CA ALA A 338 -0.94 -3.35 -0.16
C ALA A 338 -0.50 -2.56 -1.40
N PHE A 339 -0.71 -1.25 -1.35
CA PHE A 339 -0.25 -0.30 -2.35
C PHE A 339 0.54 0.83 -1.70
N PHE A 340 1.61 1.26 -2.34
CA PHE A 340 2.36 2.45 -1.95
C PHE A 340 2.89 3.19 -3.17
N ARG A 341 3.26 4.46 -3.01
CA ARG A 341 3.65 5.33 -4.12
C ARG A 341 5.06 5.81 -3.96
N ILE A 342 5.80 5.82 -5.05
CA ILE A 342 7.17 6.35 -5.12
C ILE A 342 7.23 7.33 -6.29
N ARG A 343 7.82 8.50 -6.08
CA ARG A 343 8.07 9.46 -7.17
C ARG A 343 9.09 8.87 -8.14
N CYS A 344 8.79 8.91 -9.45
CA CYS A 344 9.71 8.40 -10.48
C CYS A 344 11.10 9.05 -10.35
N ARG A 345 12.16 8.31 -10.66
CA ARG A 345 13.49 8.91 -10.83
C ARG A 345 13.48 9.87 -12.02
N VAL A 346 13.93 11.10 -11.77
CA VAL A 346 14.31 12.03 -12.84
C VAL A 346 15.75 11.68 -13.18
N GLY A 347 16.01 11.25 -14.43
CA GLY A 347 17.36 10.88 -14.85
C GLY A 347 18.36 12.03 -14.63
N ASP A 348 19.63 11.72 -14.40
CA ASP A 348 20.69 12.72 -14.23
C ASP A 348 20.67 13.72 -15.40
N VAL A 349 20.56 15.00 -15.04
CA VAL A 349 20.51 16.15 -15.95
C VAL A 349 21.94 16.46 -16.43
N SER A 350 22.57 15.51 -17.12
CA SER A 350 23.86 15.71 -17.80
C SER A 350 23.73 15.82 -19.33
N GLY A 351 22.50 15.84 -19.85
CA GLY A 351 22.22 16.14 -21.26
C GLY A 351 21.17 17.24 -21.38
N GLU A 352 21.45 18.27 -22.20
CA GLU A 352 20.60 19.42 -22.53
C GLU A 352 19.29 19.06 -23.28
N ARG A 353 18.56 18.04 -22.84
CA ARG A 353 17.23 17.74 -23.40
C ARG A 353 16.16 18.24 -22.44
N ARG A 354 15.46 19.29 -22.88
CA ARG A 354 14.25 19.92 -22.26
C ARG A 354 13.08 18.95 -21.97
N ALA A 355 13.25 17.64 -22.12
CA ALA A 355 12.24 16.62 -21.85
C ALA A 355 12.06 16.29 -20.35
N GLY A 356 13.01 16.69 -19.48
CA GLY A 356 12.97 16.40 -18.05
C GLY A 356 11.85 17.08 -17.25
N GLN A 357 11.29 18.20 -17.74
CA GLN A 357 10.25 18.94 -17.02
C GLN A 357 8.91 18.18 -16.95
N ASN A 358 8.63 17.30 -17.92
CA ASN A 358 7.37 16.54 -17.97
C ASN A 358 7.34 15.31 -17.05
N ILE A 359 8.45 14.93 -16.41
CA ILE A 359 8.51 13.73 -15.55
C ILE A 359 8.49 14.12 -14.06
N GLU A 360 8.61 15.41 -13.73
CA GLU A 360 8.92 15.87 -12.38
C GLU A 360 7.91 15.42 -11.31
N ARG A 361 6.63 15.22 -11.64
CA ARG A 361 5.59 14.92 -10.63
C ARG A 361 4.92 13.56 -10.80
N ARG A 362 5.41 12.72 -11.72
CA ARG A 362 4.88 11.38 -11.91
C ARG A 362 5.26 10.46 -10.74
N HIS A 363 4.32 9.64 -10.32
CA HIS A 363 4.55 8.62 -9.29
C HIS A 363 4.26 7.22 -9.85
N ILE A 364 5.10 6.29 -9.46
CA ILE A 364 4.92 4.86 -9.61
C ILE A 364 4.04 4.38 -8.48
N THR A 365 3.02 3.60 -8.80
CA THR A 365 2.21 2.94 -7.79
C THR A 365 2.66 1.50 -7.68
N MET A 366 3.44 1.22 -6.65
CA MET A 366 3.90 -0.11 -6.30
C MET A 366 2.78 -0.86 -5.58
N PHE A 367 2.76 -2.18 -5.75
CA PHE A 367 1.83 -3.04 -5.06
C PHE A 367 2.47 -4.36 -4.67
N ALA A 368 1.96 -4.96 -3.60
CA ALA A 368 2.34 -6.28 -3.13
C ALA A 368 1.12 -7.22 -3.16
N THR A 369 1.34 -8.42 -3.69
CA THR A 369 0.31 -9.45 -3.80
C THR A 369 0.32 -10.38 -2.58
N LEU A 370 -0.79 -11.06 -2.33
CA LEU A 370 -0.87 -12.09 -1.28
C LEU A 370 -0.05 -13.34 -1.60
N ASP A 371 0.33 -13.54 -2.87
CA ASP A 371 1.15 -14.66 -3.33
C ASP A 371 2.67 -14.37 -3.18
N GLY A 372 3.04 -13.20 -2.65
CA GLY A 372 4.43 -12.82 -2.37
C GLY A 372 5.16 -12.13 -3.51
N SER A 373 4.46 -11.70 -4.57
CA SER A 373 5.03 -10.92 -5.66
C SER A 373 4.92 -9.41 -5.40
N LEU A 374 5.89 -8.67 -5.93
CA LEU A 374 5.89 -7.21 -5.99
C LEU A 374 5.73 -6.78 -7.44
N GLY A 375 4.88 -5.79 -7.68
CA GLY A 375 4.67 -5.23 -9.02
C GLY A 375 4.44 -3.73 -8.94
N TYR A 376 4.32 -3.10 -10.10
CA TYR A 376 4.07 -1.67 -10.17
C TYR A 376 3.22 -1.28 -11.37
N VAL A 377 2.52 -0.16 -11.23
CA VAL A 377 1.79 0.52 -12.30
C VAL A 377 2.45 1.87 -12.53
N LEU A 378 2.91 2.07 -13.77
CA LEU A 378 3.50 3.31 -14.23
C LEU A 378 2.53 4.01 -15.19
N PRO A 379 2.06 5.23 -14.85
CA PRO A 379 1.33 6.06 -15.80
C PRO A 379 2.24 6.45 -16.98
N VAL A 380 1.73 6.30 -18.20
CA VAL A 380 2.45 6.64 -19.43
C VAL A 380 1.63 7.59 -20.29
N SER A 381 2.31 8.39 -21.11
CA SER A 381 1.63 9.28 -22.05
C SER A 381 0.83 8.48 -23.09
N GLU A 382 -0.25 9.05 -23.62
CA GLU A 382 -1.08 8.36 -24.61
C GLU A 382 -0.29 7.99 -25.89
N ARG A 383 0.64 8.84 -26.32
CA ARG A 383 1.53 8.55 -27.46
C ARG A 383 2.36 7.30 -27.22
N THR A 384 2.99 7.22 -26.04
CA THR A 384 3.79 6.08 -25.60
C THR A 384 2.93 4.82 -25.49
N TYR A 385 1.75 4.94 -24.86
CA TYR A 385 0.79 3.85 -24.73
C TYR A 385 0.37 3.26 -26.07
N ARG A 386 -0.03 4.10 -27.05
CA ARG A 386 -0.48 3.63 -28.37
C ARG A 386 0.60 2.84 -29.09
N ARG A 387 1.86 3.30 -29.03
CA ARG A 387 2.98 2.59 -29.65
C ARG A 387 3.29 1.26 -28.94
N PHE A 388 3.38 1.25 -27.61
CA PHE A 388 3.57 -0.01 -26.87
C PHE A 388 2.39 -0.96 -27.03
N SER A 389 1.17 -0.45 -27.22
CA SER A 389 0.01 -1.28 -27.52
C SER A 389 0.15 -1.99 -28.87
N MET A 390 0.68 -1.31 -29.89
CA MET A 390 0.99 -1.95 -31.19
C MET A 390 2.08 -3.02 -31.03
N ILE A 391 3.17 -2.72 -30.31
CA ILE A 391 4.25 -3.67 -30.00
C ILE A 391 3.66 -4.90 -29.29
N HIS A 392 2.90 -4.69 -28.23
CA HIS A 392 2.25 -5.74 -27.45
C HIS A 392 1.39 -6.66 -28.34
N ASN A 393 0.54 -6.10 -29.22
CA ASN A 393 -0.30 -6.93 -30.10
C ASN A 393 0.53 -7.77 -31.08
N LEU A 394 1.65 -7.24 -31.59
CA LEU A 394 2.57 -8.01 -32.44
C LEU A 394 3.28 -9.11 -31.66
N LEU A 395 3.73 -8.83 -30.44
CA LEU A 395 4.35 -9.82 -29.55
C LEU A 395 3.38 -10.96 -29.22
N VAL A 396 2.11 -10.65 -28.94
CA VAL A 396 1.08 -11.68 -28.72
C VAL A 396 0.94 -12.62 -29.93
N GLN A 397 1.10 -12.14 -31.16
CA GLN A 397 0.95 -12.95 -32.36
C GLN A 397 2.23 -13.70 -32.77
N HIS A 398 3.39 -13.10 -32.54
CA HIS A 398 4.67 -13.61 -33.02
C HIS A 398 5.38 -14.54 -32.03
N LEU A 399 5.15 -14.37 -30.72
CA LEU A 399 5.80 -15.20 -29.71
C LEU A 399 5.00 -16.47 -29.42
N PRO A 400 5.68 -17.63 -29.30
CA PRO A 400 5.07 -18.80 -28.68
C PRO A 400 4.93 -18.56 -27.18
N HIS A 401 3.69 -18.62 -26.69
CA HIS A 401 3.40 -18.42 -25.27
C HIS A 401 3.50 -19.73 -24.49
N ILE A 402 3.95 -19.64 -23.24
CA ILE A 402 4.04 -20.78 -22.33
C ILE A 402 2.65 -21.43 -22.21
N ALA A 403 2.61 -22.76 -22.35
CA ALA A 403 1.38 -23.56 -22.33
C ALA A 403 0.30 -23.14 -23.37
N GLY A 404 0.66 -22.40 -24.42
CA GLY A 404 -0.29 -21.94 -25.45
C GLY A 404 -1.33 -20.94 -24.94
N LEU A 405 -1.09 -20.32 -23.78
CA LEU A 405 -2.01 -19.33 -23.20
C LEU A 405 -1.97 -18.04 -24.02
N ASN A 406 -3.11 -17.38 -24.19
CA ASN A 406 -3.19 -16.08 -24.85
C ASN A 406 -3.08 -14.96 -23.81
N PRO A 407 -1.98 -14.16 -23.80
CA PRO A 407 -1.78 -13.09 -22.81
C PRO A 407 -2.93 -12.06 -22.82
N LYS A 408 -3.48 -11.74 -23.99
CA LYS A 408 -4.57 -10.77 -24.10
C LYS A 408 -5.87 -11.29 -23.46
N ALA A 409 -6.09 -12.60 -23.53
CA ALA A 409 -7.25 -13.24 -22.91
C ALA A 409 -7.05 -13.42 -21.40
N SER A 410 -5.85 -13.76 -20.94
CA SER A 410 -5.55 -13.93 -19.51
C SER A 410 -5.74 -12.62 -18.73
N HIS A 411 -5.36 -11.48 -19.32
CA HIS A 411 -5.45 -10.16 -18.69
C HIS A 411 -6.79 -9.45 -18.87
N THR A 412 -7.77 -10.07 -19.54
CA THR A 412 -9.11 -9.48 -19.69
C THR A 412 -9.85 -9.49 -18.36
N PHE A 413 -10.49 -8.36 -18.03
CA PHE A 413 -11.31 -8.19 -16.82
C PHE A 413 -12.28 -9.34 -16.58
N ARG A 414 -12.26 -9.89 -15.36
CA ARG A 414 -13.16 -10.95 -14.92
C ARG A 414 -14.13 -10.41 -13.88
N CYS A 415 -15.39 -10.81 -13.96
CA CYS A 415 -16.34 -10.52 -12.90
C CYS A 415 -17.29 -11.70 -12.77
N ARG A 416 -17.55 -12.12 -11.52
CA ARG A 416 -18.55 -13.16 -11.24
C ARG A 416 -19.96 -12.75 -11.64
N TYR A 417 -20.23 -11.45 -11.63
CA TYR A 417 -21.52 -10.88 -12.00
C TYR A 417 -21.48 -10.33 -13.43
N ARG A 418 -22.59 -10.49 -14.17
CA ARG A 418 -22.74 -9.82 -15.45
C ARG A 418 -22.95 -8.33 -15.20
N LEU A 419 -21.93 -7.54 -15.47
CA LEU A 419 -21.99 -6.09 -15.44
C LEU A 419 -22.26 -5.56 -16.85
N ASN A 420 -23.16 -4.58 -16.97
CA ASN A 420 -23.39 -3.83 -18.21
C ASN A 420 -22.25 -2.83 -18.47
N THR A 421 -21.01 -3.31 -18.57
CA THR A 421 -19.89 -2.47 -18.94
C THR A 421 -18.76 -3.25 -19.57
N ASN A 422 -18.33 -2.76 -20.72
CA ASN A 422 -17.26 -3.33 -21.52
C ASN A 422 -15.89 -3.15 -20.82
N PRO A 423 -14.99 -4.14 -20.94
CA PRO A 423 -13.58 -3.97 -20.56
C PRO A 423 -12.96 -2.76 -21.27
N ALA A 424 -12.34 -1.87 -20.51
CA ALA A 424 -11.66 -0.67 -20.97
C ALA A 424 -10.24 -0.93 -21.47
N ARG A 425 -9.57 -2.02 -21.00
CA ARG A 425 -8.27 -2.53 -21.52
C ARG A 425 -7.18 -1.46 -21.71
N ALA A 426 -7.08 -0.50 -20.79
CA ALA A 426 -6.12 0.61 -20.86
C ALA A 426 -4.82 0.38 -20.07
N ILE A 427 -4.48 -0.87 -19.78
CA ILE A 427 -3.27 -1.26 -19.05
C ILE A 427 -2.56 -2.31 -19.91
N LEU A 428 -1.27 -2.09 -20.17
CA LEU A 428 -0.43 -3.01 -20.95
C LEU A 428 0.32 -3.95 -20.01
N ASP A 429 0.52 -5.18 -20.46
CA ASP A 429 1.39 -6.12 -19.77
C ASP A 429 2.87 -5.75 -20.00
N GLY A 430 3.55 -5.36 -18.91
CA GLY A 430 4.96 -5.01 -18.93
C GLY A 430 5.86 -6.22 -19.17
N GLU A 431 5.52 -7.39 -18.64
CA GLU A 431 6.34 -8.61 -18.79
C GLU A 431 6.43 -9.02 -20.26
N LEU A 432 5.29 -9.00 -20.96
CA LEU A 432 5.29 -9.25 -22.39
C LEU A 432 6.07 -8.18 -23.16
N LEU A 433 5.99 -6.90 -22.79
CA LEU A 433 6.77 -5.85 -23.45
C LEU A 433 8.29 -6.05 -23.26
N TRP A 434 8.73 -6.46 -22.08
CA TRP A 434 10.14 -6.75 -21.80
C TRP A 434 10.69 -7.92 -22.62
N SER A 435 9.84 -8.88 -23.01
CA SER A 435 10.23 -9.97 -23.90
C SER A 435 10.81 -9.49 -25.24
N PHE A 436 10.44 -8.29 -25.70
CA PHE A 436 11.01 -7.68 -26.91
C PHE A 436 12.54 -7.56 -26.83
N ILE A 437 13.10 -7.32 -25.65
CA ILE A 437 14.56 -7.19 -25.45
C ILE A 437 15.25 -8.56 -25.61
N HIS A 438 14.55 -9.64 -25.27
CA HIS A 438 15.10 -11.00 -25.35
C HIS A 438 15.02 -11.60 -26.76
N LEU A 439 14.29 -10.96 -27.69
CA LEU A 439 14.18 -11.44 -29.06
C LEU A 439 15.51 -11.37 -29.84
N PRO A 440 15.75 -12.31 -30.77
CA PRO A 440 16.83 -12.20 -31.75
C PRO A 440 16.73 -10.90 -32.57
N VAL A 441 17.88 -10.36 -32.97
CA VAL A 441 17.96 -9.15 -33.81
C VAL A 441 17.09 -9.22 -35.09
N PRO A 442 17.04 -10.31 -35.88
CA PRO A 442 16.18 -10.35 -37.07
C PRO A 442 14.71 -10.14 -36.72
N GLU A 443 14.19 -10.83 -35.70
CA GLU A 443 12.79 -10.71 -35.25
C GLU A 443 12.48 -9.31 -34.73
N LYS A 444 13.40 -8.70 -33.95
CA LYS A 444 13.28 -7.29 -33.53
C LYS A 444 13.13 -6.37 -34.72
N THR A 445 13.94 -6.56 -35.78
CA THR A 445 13.88 -5.71 -36.97
C THR A 445 12.58 -5.90 -37.75
N GLU A 446 12.02 -7.10 -37.82
CA GLU A 446 10.72 -7.36 -38.45
C GLU A 446 9.57 -6.67 -37.71
N ILE A 447 9.54 -6.80 -36.38
CA ILE A 447 8.54 -6.14 -35.53
C ILE A 447 8.67 -4.61 -35.66
N ALA A 448 9.88 -4.08 -35.57
CA ALA A 448 10.12 -2.64 -35.66
C ALA A 448 9.71 -2.08 -37.03
N LYS A 449 9.99 -2.79 -38.13
CA LYS A 449 9.53 -2.44 -39.49
C LYS A 449 8.01 -2.38 -39.60
N LYS A 450 7.27 -3.33 -39.01
CA LYS A 450 5.79 -3.33 -39.03
C LYS A 450 5.18 -2.13 -38.31
N ILE A 451 5.90 -1.59 -37.32
CA ILE A 451 5.45 -0.43 -36.53
C ILE A 451 5.91 0.90 -37.17
N GLY A 452 6.90 0.85 -38.06
CA GLY A 452 7.50 2.04 -38.65
C GLY A 452 8.45 2.77 -37.70
N ALA A 453 9.09 2.06 -36.77
CA ALA A 453 10.06 2.61 -35.82
C ALA A 453 11.42 1.91 -35.98
N LYS A 454 12.50 2.54 -35.50
CA LYS A 454 13.80 1.88 -35.40
C LYS A 454 13.85 1.01 -34.15
N VAL A 455 14.62 -0.09 -34.22
CA VAL A 455 14.81 -0.99 -33.07
C VAL A 455 15.42 -0.22 -31.89
N ASP A 456 16.41 0.63 -32.16
CA ASP A 456 17.10 1.40 -31.13
C ASP A 456 16.16 2.37 -30.41
N ASP A 457 15.25 3.04 -31.13
CA ASP A 457 14.26 3.95 -30.53
C ASP A 457 13.32 3.21 -29.56
N ILE A 458 12.89 1.99 -29.94
CA ILE A 458 12.02 1.17 -29.08
C ILE A 458 12.77 0.73 -27.82
N ILE A 459 14.03 0.33 -27.96
CA ILE A 459 14.87 -0.09 -26.84
C ILE A 459 15.16 1.10 -25.91
N GLU A 460 15.52 2.26 -26.46
CA GLU A 460 15.81 3.48 -25.68
C GLU A 460 14.61 3.86 -24.80
N GLU A 461 13.40 3.75 -25.32
CA GLU A 461 12.19 4.06 -24.56
C GLU A 461 11.83 3.03 -23.51
N LEU A 462 12.00 1.73 -23.80
CA LEU A 462 11.86 0.70 -22.77
C LEU A 462 12.87 0.94 -21.65
N MET A 463 14.13 1.22 -22.00
CA MET A 463 15.18 1.56 -21.03
C MET A 463 14.87 2.84 -20.25
N GLU A 464 14.20 3.82 -20.88
CA GLU A 464 13.75 5.02 -20.19
C GLU A 464 12.68 4.68 -19.13
N LEU A 465 11.75 3.76 -19.42
CA LEU A 465 10.80 3.25 -18.43
C LEU A 465 11.53 2.60 -17.26
N ASP A 466 12.48 1.69 -17.53
CA ASP A 466 13.27 1.02 -16.49
C ASP A 466 14.03 2.02 -15.61
N ARG A 467 14.69 3.00 -16.25
CA ARG A 467 15.43 4.05 -15.54
C ARG A 467 14.52 4.84 -14.61
N MET A 468 13.31 5.20 -15.06
CA MET A 468 12.32 5.89 -14.24
C MET A 468 11.85 5.05 -13.06
N THR A 469 11.77 3.73 -13.23
CA THR A 469 11.25 2.78 -12.23
C THR A 469 12.31 2.10 -11.38
N SER A 470 13.59 2.38 -11.64
CA SER A 470 14.73 1.84 -10.89
C SER A 470 14.76 2.33 -9.43
N HIS A 471 13.89 1.80 -8.59
CA HIS A 471 13.80 2.10 -7.17
C HIS A 471 14.15 0.87 -6.33
N PHE A 472 14.59 1.15 -5.10
CA PHE A 472 15.16 0.23 -4.11
C PHE A 472 16.62 -0.15 -4.35
#